data_AF-A0A944W4G6-F1
#
_entry.id   AF-A0A944W4G6-F1
#
_cell.length_a   1.000
_cell.length_b   1.000
_cell.length_c   1.000
_cell.angle_alpha   90.00
_cell.angle_beta   90.00
_cell.angle_gamma   90.00
#
_symmetry.space_group_name_H-M   'P 1'
#
loop_
_entity.id
_entity.type
_entity.pdbx_description
1 polymer ?
#
loop_
_entity_poly.entity_id
_entity_poly.type
_entity_poly.pdbx_seq_one_letter_code
_entity_poly.pdbx_strand_id
1 'polypeptide(L)'
;MGYSAFRRTGLTHHHPGRSYKGYTVIAPLGGDSVYALDMGGRIVHRWHTPDLRPFNAEMLDNGNLAVLGTEKKFAPAGPREPGAPPPKDLKERVRGFGGNATVLRELDWNGETVWEHANELQHHDFKRLPNGNTVLVEWADIPEELERQVRG
;
A
#
# COMPACT_ATOMS: atom_id res chain seq x y z
N MET A 1 -19.77 -3.86 -1.51
CA MET A 1 -20.07 -2.41 -1.53
C MET A 1 -20.64 -2.05 -2.91
N GLY A 2 -21.84 -1.48 -2.97
CA GLY A 2 -22.50 -1.12 -4.23
C GLY A 2 -22.25 0.35 -4.57
N TYR A 3 -21.66 0.62 -5.74
CA TYR A 3 -21.61 1.96 -6.31
C TYR A 3 -22.88 2.21 -7.12
N SER A 4 -23.47 3.41 -7.01
CA SER A 4 -24.59 3.81 -7.87
C SER A 4 -24.10 3.98 -9.31
N ALA A 5 -24.75 3.30 -10.26
CA ALA A 5 -24.47 3.40 -11.69
C ALA A 5 -24.64 4.82 -12.26
N PHE A 6 -25.28 5.72 -11.51
CA PHE A 6 -25.55 7.10 -11.92
C PHE A 6 -24.59 8.13 -11.29
N ARG A 7 -23.62 7.69 -10.48
CA ARG A 7 -22.66 8.60 -9.87
C ARG A 7 -21.63 9.03 -10.91
N ARG A 8 -21.44 10.35 -11.06
CA ARG A 8 -20.33 10.90 -11.86
C ARG A 8 -18.99 10.39 -11.30
N THR A 9 -18.10 9.93 -12.17
CA THR A 9 -16.76 9.48 -11.82
C THR A 9 -15.75 10.64 -11.87
N GLY A 10 -14.57 10.44 -11.29
CA GLY A 10 -13.53 11.46 -11.21
C GLY A 10 -13.84 12.57 -10.19
N LEU A 11 -13.24 13.74 -10.39
CA LEU A 11 -13.45 14.90 -9.53
C LEU A 11 -14.86 15.47 -9.72
N THR A 12 -15.72 15.31 -8.71
CA THR A 12 -17.11 15.75 -8.77
C THR A 12 -17.34 17.13 -8.16
N HIS A 13 -16.39 17.65 -7.37
CA HIS A 13 -16.47 18.97 -6.76
C HIS A 13 -15.06 19.51 -6.43
N HIS A 14 -14.80 20.78 -6.77
CA HIS A 14 -13.61 21.53 -6.36
C HIS A 14 -14.00 22.97 -6.08
N HIS A 15 -13.55 23.52 -4.95
CA HIS A 15 -13.84 24.90 -4.56
C HIS A 15 -12.53 25.68 -4.45
N PRO A 16 -12.18 26.53 -5.43
CA PRO A 16 -10.87 27.17 -5.50
C PRO A 16 -10.46 27.92 -4.23
N GLY A 17 -11.38 28.58 -3.52
CA GLY A 17 -11.06 29.28 -2.26
C GLY A 17 -11.02 28.42 -0.99
N ARG A 18 -11.36 27.12 -1.06
CA ARG A 18 -11.50 26.24 0.12
C ARG A 18 -10.75 24.91 0.02
N SER A 19 -10.32 24.53 -1.17
CA SER A 19 -9.53 23.32 -1.39
C SER A 19 -8.05 23.63 -1.24
N TYR A 20 -7.34 22.81 -0.45
CA TYR A 20 -5.88 22.82 -0.38
C TYR A 20 -5.28 22.63 -1.77
N LYS A 21 -4.22 23.37 -2.08
CA LYS A 21 -3.62 23.41 -3.42
C LYS A 21 -2.48 22.41 -3.55
N GLY A 22 -2.32 21.87 -4.75
CA GLY A 22 -1.22 20.98 -5.09
C GLY A 22 -1.68 19.83 -5.95
N TYR A 23 -0.99 18.71 -5.80
CA TYR A 23 -1.30 17.46 -6.47
C TYR A 23 -1.79 16.45 -5.44
N THR A 24 -2.68 15.57 -5.87
CA THR A 24 -3.15 14.43 -5.08
C THR A 24 -2.52 13.18 -5.65
N VAL A 25 -1.75 12.45 -4.84
CA VAL A 25 -1.26 11.12 -5.20
C VAL A 25 -2.26 10.06 -4.81
N ILE A 26 -2.56 9.15 -5.73
CA ILE A 26 -3.45 8.02 -5.50
C ILE A 26 -2.80 6.72 -5.97
N ALA A 27 -2.91 5.69 -5.14
CA ALA A 27 -2.52 4.31 -5.45
C ALA A 27 -3.78 3.43 -5.43
N PRO A 28 -4.48 3.27 -6.58
CA PRO A 28 -5.74 2.54 -6.60
C PRO A 28 -5.54 1.05 -6.26
N LEU A 29 -6.24 0.58 -5.22
CA LEU A 29 -6.20 -0.82 -4.82
C LEU A 29 -6.57 -1.74 -5.99
N GLY A 30 -5.73 -2.72 -6.27
CA GLY A 30 -5.90 -3.66 -7.38
C GLY A 30 -5.39 -3.18 -8.74
N GLY A 31 -4.91 -1.93 -8.82
CA GLY A 31 -4.21 -1.41 -9.99
C GLY A 31 -2.76 -1.90 -10.09
N ASP A 32 -2.02 -1.33 -11.05
CA ASP A 32 -0.60 -1.58 -11.29
C ASP A 32 0.21 -0.28 -11.44
N SER A 33 -0.36 0.83 -10.95
CA SER A 33 0.17 2.17 -11.15
C SER A 33 -0.21 3.09 -10.01
N VAL A 34 0.60 4.12 -9.80
CA VAL A 34 0.33 5.26 -8.93
C VAL A 34 0.16 6.50 -9.81
N TYR A 35 -0.77 7.38 -9.47
CA TYR A 35 -1.10 8.57 -10.26
C TYR A 35 -0.97 9.83 -9.44
N ALA A 36 -0.43 10.89 -10.04
CA ALA A 36 -0.58 12.25 -9.54
C ALA A 36 -1.71 12.95 -10.30
N LEU A 37 -2.65 13.53 -9.56
CA LEU A 37 -3.77 14.30 -10.09
C LEU A 37 -3.58 15.78 -9.80
N ASP A 38 -3.93 16.64 -10.75
CA ASP A 38 -4.05 18.08 -10.48
C ASP A 38 -5.38 18.45 -9.80
N MET A 39 -5.55 19.73 -9.49
CA MET A 39 -6.79 20.27 -8.88
C MET A 39 -8.03 20.14 -9.79
N GLY A 40 -7.87 19.84 -11.07
CA GLY A 40 -8.94 19.54 -12.01
C GLY A 40 -9.29 18.05 -12.09
N GLY A 41 -8.59 17.20 -11.33
CA GLY A 41 -8.74 15.75 -11.36
C GLY A 41 -8.11 15.10 -12.61
N ARG A 42 -7.26 15.82 -13.34
CA ARG A 42 -6.54 15.28 -14.50
C ARG A 42 -5.30 14.55 -14.02
N ILE A 43 -5.05 13.37 -14.60
CA ILE A 43 -3.78 12.67 -14.41
C ILE A 43 -2.70 13.51 -15.07
N VAL A 44 -1.75 13.99 -14.27
CA VAL A 44 -0.58 14.74 -14.75
C VAL A 44 0.67 13.88 -14.79
N HIS A 45 0.69 12.77 -14.05
CA HIS A 45 1.79 11.82 -14.05
C HIS A 45 1.32 10.42 -13.65
N ARG A 46 2.04 9.40 -14.13
CA ARG A 46 1.80 7.99 -13.83
C ARG A 46 3.13 7.29 -13.59
N TRP A 47 3.29 6.70 -12.41
CA TRP A 47 4.31 5.69 -12.14
C TRP A 47 3.71 4.31 -12.39
N HIS A 48 4.21 3.60 -13.39
CA HIS A 48 3.76 2.24 -13.69
C HIS A 48 4.63 1.21 -12.98
N THR A 49 4.01 0.32 -12.20
CA THR A 49 4.66 -0.74 -11.43
C THR A 49 4.11 -2.09 -11.86
N PRO A 50 4.56 -2.66 -12.99
CA PRO A 50 3.94 -3.84 -13.60
C PRO A 50 4.05 -5.10 -12.74
N ASP A 51 5.01 -5.14 -11.82
CA ASP A 51 5.29 -6.24 -10.90
C ASP A 51 4.59 -6.10 -9.53
N LEU A 52 4.08 -4.91 -9.20
CA LEU A 52 3.41 -4.62 -7.93
C LEU A 52 1.90 -4.38 -8.11
N ARG A 53 1.16 -4.65 -7.05
CA ARG A 53 -0.19 -4.13 -6.80
C ARG A 53 -0.05 -3.02 -5.75
N PRO A 54 0.13 -1.74 -6.14
CA PRO A 54 0.30 -0.64 -5.20
C PRO A 54 -1.02 -0.33 -4.50
N PHE A 55 -0.93 0.11 -3.25
CA PHE A 55 -2.11 0.53 -2.48
C PHE A 55 -1.86 1.68 -1.50
N ASN A 56 -0.59 2.02 -1.25
CA ASN A 56 -0.20 3.18 -0.47
C ASN A 56 1.02 3.83 -1.12
N ALA A 57 1.07 5.16 -1.16
CA ALA A 57 2.17 5.89 -1.77
C ALA A 57 2.28 7.31 -1.19
N GLU A 58 3.50 7.81 -1.08
CA GLU A 58 3.83 9.15 -0.57
C GLU A 58 4.83 9.84 -1.52
N MET A 59 4.57 11.10 -1.86
CA MET A 59 5.59 11.95 -2.48
C MET A 59 6.59 12.37 -1.42
N LEU A 60 7.87 12.16 -1.70
CA LEU A 60 8.97 12.55 -0.84
C LEU A 60 9.46 13.96 -1.18
N ASP A 61 10.13 14.62 -0.23
CA ASP A 61 10.63 15.99 -0.37
C ASP A 61 11.65 16.16 -1.51
N ASN A 62 12.33 15.07 -1.90
CA ASN A 62 13.26 15.04 -3.04
C ASN A 62 12.58 14.92 -4.41
N GLY A 63 11.24 14.83 -4.46
CA GLY A 63 10.47 14.65 -5.69
C GLY A 63 10.26 13.19 -6.12
N ASN A 64 10.83 12.24 -5.39
CA ASN A 64 10.60 10.81 -5.62
C ASN A 64 9.26 10.36 -5.03
N LEU A 65 8.81 9.20 -5.48
CA LEU A 65 7.64 8.52 -4.96
C LEU A 65 8.06 7.31 -4.12
N ALA A 66 7.68 7.28 -2.85
CA ALA A 66 7.67 6.04 -2.09
C ALA A 66 6.35 5.30 -2.36
N VAL A 67 6.42 4.06 -2.83
CA VAL A 67 5.27 3.21 -3.12
C VAL A 67 5.34 1.93 -2.32
N LEU A 68 4.25 1.61 -1.63
CA LEU A 68 4.04 0.35 -0.92
C LEU A 68 3.04 -0.50 -1.68
N GLY A 69 3.39 -1.78 -1.86
CA GLY A 69 2.54 -2.72 -2.57
C GLY A 69 2.84 -4.17 -2.26
N THR A 70 1.98 -5.03 -2.80
CA THR A 70 2.19 -6.48 -2.83
C THR A 70 2.70 -6.86 -4.21
N GLU A 71 3.81 -7.61 -4.28
CA GLU A 71 4.26 -8.18 -5.55
C GLU A 71 3.19 -9.10 -6.13
N LYS A 72 2.96 -9.03 -7.44
CA LYS A 72 1.92 -9.85 -8.11
C LYS A 72 2.15 -11.35 -7.97
N LYS A 73 3.42 -11.76 -7.83
CA LYS A 73 3.83 -13.16 -7.58
C LYS A 73 3.48 -13.64 -6.17
N PHE A 74 3.27 -12.73 -5.22
CA PHE A 74 2.85 -13.07 -3.87
C PHE A 74 1.36 -13.39 -3.89
N ALA A 75 1.05 -14.69 -3.94
CA ALA A 75 -0.30 -15.19 -4.00
C ALA A 75 -0.96 -15.11 -2.61
N PRO A 76 -2.23 -14.67 -2.52
CA PRO A 76 -2.98 -14.80 -1.28
C PRO A 76 -3.11 -16.28 -0.89
N ALA A 77 -3.30 -16.53 0.41
CA ALA A 77 -3.57 -17.89 0.86
C ALA A 77 -4.83 -18.43 0.17
N GLY A 78 -4.77 -19.68 -0.28
CA GLY A 78 -5.94 -20.38 -0.80
C GLY A 78 -7.01 -20.58 0.28
N PRO A 79 -8.22 -21.03 -0.11
CA PRO A 79 -9.22 -21.43 0.86
C PRO A 79 -8.65 -22.48 1.80
N ARG A 80 -9.00 -22.37 3.08
CA ARG A 80 -8.57 -23.29 4.12
C ARG A 80 -9.71 -24.21 4.50
N GLU A 81 -9.39 -25.47 4.75
CA GLU A 81 -10.35 -26.41 5.32
C GLU A 81 -10.90 -25.86 6.65
N PRO A 82 -12.23 -25.88 6.86
CA PRO A 82 -12.82 -25.45 8.12
C PRO A 82 -12.20 -26.21 9.30
N GLY A 83 -11.71 -25.47 10.30
CA GLY A 83 -11.10 -26.05 11.50
C GLY A 83 -9.63 -26.47 11.36
N ALA A 84 -9.01 -26.35 10.17
CA ALA A 84 -7.58 -26.63 10.03
C ALA A 84 -6.73 -25.62 10.84
N PRO A 85 -5.73 -26.06 11.61
CA PRO A 85 -4.89 -25.18 12.41
C PRO A 85 -4.08 -24.22 11.53
N PRO A 86 -3.77 -23.00 11.99
CA PRO A 86 -2.93 -22.06 11.24
C PRO A 86 -1.58 -22.67 10.85
N PRO A 87 -1.03 -22.34 9.66
CA PRO A 87 0.34 -22.66 9.31
C PRO A 87 1.30 -22.27 10.42
N LYS A 88 2.38 -23.05 10.59
CA LYS A 88 3.42 -22.75 11.58
C LYS A 88 4.34 -21.60 11.14
N ASP A 89 4.52 -21.42 9.83
CA ASP A 89 5.29 -20.30 9.30
C ASP A 89 4.44 -19.03 9.28
N LEU A 90 4.94 -17.96 9.89
CA LEU A 90 4.30 -16.65 9.87
C LEU A 90 4.12 -16.14 8.44
N LYS A 91 5.09 -16.37 7.55
CA LYS A 91 5.00 -15.96 6.14
C LYS A 91 3.85 -16.61 5.38
N GLU A 92 3.45 -17.81 5.80
CA GLU A 92 2.26 -18.47 5.27
C GLU A 92 0.97 -17.95 5.93
N ARG A 93 1.00 -17.68 7.24
CA ARG A 93 -0.16 -17.11 7.94
C ARG A 93 -0.54 -15.73 7.42
N VAL A 94 0.43 -14.84 7.26
CA VAL A 94 0.18 -13.44 6.84
C VAL A 94 -0.54 -13.39 5.49
N ARG A 95 -0.30 -14.35 4.58
CA ARG A 95 -1.02 -14.42 3.28
C ARG A 95 -2.54 -14.55 3.40
N GLY A 96 -3.05 -14.96 4.56
CA GLY A 96 -4.48 -15.00 4.86
C GLY A 96 -5.00 -13.76 5.62
N PHE A 97 -4.12 -12.87 6.06
CA PHE A 97 -4.50 -11.63 6.73
C PHE A 97 -4.82 -10.52 5.72
N GLY A 98 -5.58 -9.51 6.15
CA GLY A 98 -5.75 -8.28 5.38
C GLY A 98 -4.56 -7.34 5.58
N GLY A 99 -4.25 -6.52 4.57
CA GLY A 99 -3.27 -5.44 4.72
C GLY A 99 -1.80 -5.85 4.63
N ASN A 100 -1.46 -6.93 3.92
CA ASN A 100 -0.06 -7.29 3.70
C ASN A 100 0.56 -6.49 2.55
N ALA A 101 1.74 -5.95 2.79
CA ALA A 101 2.68 -5.51 1.77
C ALA A 101 3.77 -6.57 1.60
N THR A 102 4.53 -6.47 0.51
CA THR A 102 5.78 -7.24 0.37
C THR A 102 6.97 -6.37 0.00
N VAL A 103 6.72 -5.18 -0.53
CA VAL A 103 7.77 -4.28 -1.02
C VAL A 103 7.38 -2.83 -0.74
N LEU A 104 8.32 -2.09 -0.16
CA LEU A 104 8.38 -0.64 -0.22
C LEU A 104 9.47 -0.23 -1.19
N ARG A 105 9.11 0.56 -2.21
CA ARG A 105 10.01 0.97 -3.30
C ARG A 105 10.02 2.48 -3.42
N GLU A 106 11.19 3.07 -3.61
CA GLU A 106 11.35 4.47 -3.98
C GLU A 106 11.58 4.55 -5.49
N LEU A 107 10.71 5.28 -6.18
CA LEU A 107 10.77 5.55 -7.61
C LEU A 107 11.14 7.01 -7.85
N ASP A 108 12.02 7.26 -8.82
CA ASP A 108 12.26 8.63 -9.28
C ASP A 108 11.07 9.16 -10.10
N TRP A 109 11.18 10.39 -10.60
CA TRP A 109 10.14 10.98 -11.44
C TRP A 109 9.85 10.18 -12.73
N ASN A 110 10.85 9.52 -13.30
CA ASN A 110 10.71 8.74 -14.53
C ASN A 110 10.14 7.33 -14.29
N GLY A 111 10.01 6.91 -13.03
CA GLY A 111 9.58 5.57 -12.65
C GLY A 111 10.71 4.56 -12.53
N GLU A 112 11.97 5.02 -12.51
CA GLU A 112 13.11 4.17 -12.21
C GLU A 112 13.20 3.91 -10.72
N THR A 113 13.54 2.67 -10.35
CA THR A 113 13.72 2.29 -8.95
C THR A 113 15.08 2.78 -8.46
N VAL A 114 15.08 3.65 -7.44
CA VAL A 114 16.31 4.17 -6.83
C VAL A 114 16.62 3.53 -5.49
N TRP A 115 15.61 2.95 -4.83
CA TRP A 115 15.77 2.19 -3.59
C TRP A 115 14.61 1.20 -3.40
N GLU A 116 14.86 0.10 -2.70
CA GLU A 116 13.84 -0.91 -2.40
C GLU A 116 14.11 -1.60 -1.05
N HIS A 117 13.04 -1.92 -0.35
CA HIS A 117 13.01 -2.83 0.79
C HIS A 117 11.95 -3.91 0.57
N ALA A 118 12.39 -5.17 0.48
CA ALA A 118 11.54 -6.34 0.34
C ALA A 118 11.35 -7.03 1.70
N ASN A 119 10.10 -7.17 2.14
CA ASN A 119 9.72 -7.82 3.39
C ASN A 119 8.29 -8.38 3.29
N GLU A 120 8.15 -9.70 3.21
CA GLU A 120 6.84 -10.39 3.11
C GLU A 120 5.98 -10.29 4.38
N LEU A 121 6.56 -9.83 5.49
CA LEU A 121 5.87 -9.64 6.76
C LEU A 121 5.40 -8.20 6.95
N GLN A 122 5.70 -7.30 6.01
CA GLN A 122 5.32 -5.90 6.13
C GLN A 122 3.80 -5.71 6.06
N HIS A 123 3.29 -4.82 6.89
CA HIS A 123 1.90 -4.39 6.92
C HIS A 123 1.66 -3.17 6.00
N HIS A 124 0.41 -2.73 5.85
CA HIS A 124 0.01 -1.80 4.78
C HIS A 124 0.41 -0.32 4.96
N ASP A 125 1.22 0.02 5.96
CA ASP A 125 1.56 1.41 6.26
C ASP A 125 3.04 1.64 6.49
N PHE A 126 3.48 2.86 6.16
CA PHE A 126 4.85 3.34 6.33
C PHE A 126 4.87 4.85 6.47
N LYS A 127 5.99 5.40 6.97
CA LYS A 127 6.26 6.83 6.97
C LYS A 127 7.74 7.11 6.75
N ARG A 128 8.07 7.98 5.79
CA ARG A 128 9.40 8.59 5.72
C ARG A 128 9.46 9.76 6.71
N LEU A 129 10.47 9.76 7.57
CA LEU A 129 10.72 10.80 8.58
C LEU A 129 11.61 11.92 7.99
N PRO A 130 11.57 13.13 8.57
CA PRO A 130 12.40 14.26 8.10
C PRO A 130 13.91 14.00 8.13
N ASN A 131 14.38 13.04 8.94
CA ASN A 131 15.79 12.66 9.00
C ASN A 131 16.19 11.61 7.94
N GLY A 132 15.28 11.23 7.03
CA GLY A 132 15.51 10.25 5.98
C GLY A 132 15.23 8.80 6.39
N ASN A 133 15.00 8.51 7.68
CA ASN A 133 14.64 7.16 8.13
C ASN A 133 13.21 6.80 7.71
N THR A 134 12.96 5.51 7.48
CA THR A 134 11.63 5.00 7.20
C THR A 134 11.15 4.16 8.37
N VAL A 135 9.93 4.45 8.85
CA VAL A 135 9.22 3.61 9.81
C VAL A 135 8.18 2.80 9.04
N LEU A 136 8.09 1.51 9.33
CA LEU A 136 7.10 0.60 8.77
C LEU A 136 6.56 -0.30 9.88
N VAL A 137 5.41 -0.91 9.64
CA VAL A 137 4.81 -1.89 10.54
C VAL A 137 5.02 -3.28 9.95
N GLU A 138 5.37 -4.25 10.80
CA GLU A 138 5.60 -5.64 10.40
C GLU A 138 4.76 -6.57 11.28
N TRP A 139 4.29 -7.67 10.70
CA TRP A 139 3.72 -8.79 11.42
C TRP A 139 4.82 -9.55 12.15
N ALA A 140 4.63 -9.75 13.46
CA ALA A 140 5.49 -10.59 14.27
C ALA A 140 4.63 -11.52 15.14
N ASP A 141 5.18 -12.68 15.46
CA ASP A 141 4.59 -13.52 16.50
C ASP A 141 4.76 -12.84 17.85
N ILE A 142 3.68 -12.83 18.63
CA ILE A 142 3.80 -12.46 20.03
C ILE A 142 4.57 -13.56 20.77
N PRO A 143 5.42 -13.22 21.74
CA PRO A 143 6.05 -14.21 22.61
C PRO A 143 5.00 -15.13 23.26
N GLU A 144 5.31 -16.43 23.35
CA GLU A 144 4.40 -17.47 23.88
C GLU A 144 3.88 -17.11 25.29
N GLU A 145 4.72 -16.50 26.13
CA GLU A 145 4.33 -16.04 27.45
C GLU A 145 3.20 -15.00 27.42
N LEU A 146 3.20 -14.11 26.42
CA LEU A 146 2.14 -13.13 26.22
C LEU A 146 0.91 -13.77 25.56
N GLU A 147 1.12 -14.70 24.63
CA GLU A 147 0.03 -15.45 23.99
C GLU A 147 -0.84 -16.17 25.03
N ARG A 148 -0.21 -16.84 26.00
CA ARG A 148 -0.92 -17.57 27.08
C ARG A 148 -1.76 -16.66 27.98
N GLN A 149 -1.54 -15.35 27.95
CA GLN A 149 -2.30 -14.37 28.74
C GLN A 149 -3.54 -13.85 27.99
N VAL A 150 -3.65 -14.07 26.68
CA VAL A 150 -4.80 -13.63 25.88
C VAL A 150 -6.03 -14.46 26.28
N ARG A 151 -7.07 -13.78 26.78
CA ARG A 151 -8.37 -14.39 27.09
C ARG A 151 -9.35 -14.04 25.97
N GLY A 152 -9.80 -15.06 25.23
CA GLY A 152 -10.84 -14.95 24.21
C GLY A 152 -12.25 -14.90 24.78
#